data_AF-A0A9P6JV12-F1
#
_entry.id   AF-A0A9P6JV12-F1
#
_cell.length_a   1.000
_cell.length_b   1.000
_cell.length_c   1.000
_cell.angle_alpha   90.00
_cell.angle_beta   90.00
_cell.angle_gamma   90.00
#
_symmetry.space_group_name_H-M   'P 1'
#
loop_
_entity.id
_entity.type
_entity.pdbx_description
1 polymer ?
#
loop_
_entity_poly.entity_id
_entity_poly.type
_entity_poly.pdbx_seq_one_letter_code
_entity_poly.pdbx_strand_id
1 'polypeptide(L)'
;MAEASNALTPRDEEVDPQFEPVIKLTEQIETKTHEEDEEVLFKMRAKLFRFDATSTEWKERGTGDVRLLAHKETKKVRLVMRRDKTLKVCANHHVSQEIKLQPNIGSDRSWVWKVAADYAENPPTPETLAIRFANAENAGLFKDAFEEGQRINLGLSNGLSPDEAIKAAKAQSKKPEPVKAENETDAPAEAEKKEEGAEEKKDDEPKQDTEAKEDA
;
A
#
# COMPACT_ATOMS: atom_id res chain seq x y z
N MET A 1 -41.05 -48.63 6.12
CA MET A 1 -39.89 -49.17 6.87
C MET A 1 -38.73 -48.25 6.49
N ALA A 2 -38.54 -47.15 7.22
CA ALA A 2 -37.54 -47.03 8.31
C ALA A 2 -36.12 -47.20 7.74
N GLU A 3 -35.18 -46.25 7.84
CA GLU A 3 -34.89 -45.35 8.96
C GLU A 3 -34.25 -44.04 8.49
N ALA A 4 -34.59 -42.96 9.17
CA ALA A 4 -33.81 -41.73 9.22
C ALA A 4 -32.70 -41.93 10.26
N SER A 5 -31.45 -41.99 9.81
CA SER A 5 -30.25 -41.86 10.65
C SER A 5 -29.13 -41.40 9.71
N ASN A 6 -28.70 -40.14 9.75
CA ASN A 6 -27.87 -39.64 10.82
C ASN A 6 -27.94 -38.10 10.85
N ALA A 7 -28.82 -37.55 11.68
CA ALA A 7 -28.93 -36.11 11.93
C ALA A 7 -28.41 -35.72 13.32
N LEU A 8 -27.44 -36.47 13.87
CA LEU A 8 -26.73 -36.14 15.09
C LEU A 8 -25.31 -36.72 15.04
N THR A 9 -24.42 -36.14 14.22
CA THR A 9 -23.04 -36.03 14.68
C THR A 9 -23.04 -34.95 15.76
N PRO A 10 -22.71 -35.26 17.02
CA PRO A 10 -22.39 -34.22 17.98
C PRO A 10 -21.27 -33.39 17.34
N ARG A 11 -21.48 -32.08 17.17
CA ARG A 11 -20.33 -31.19 16.97
C ARG A 11 -19.54 -31.34 18.25
N ASP A 12 -18.33 -31.89 18.18
CA ASP A 12 -17.41 -31.88 19.32
C ASP A 12 -17.45 -30.46 19.88
N GLU A 13 -17.88 -30.32 21.14
CA GLU A 13 -17.96 -29.03 21.80
C GLU A 13 -16.55 -28.43 21.74
N GLU A 14 -16.39 -27.38 20.93
CA GLU A 14 -15.12 -26.69 20.80
C GLU A 14 -14.73 -26.19 22.19
N VAL A 15 -13.59 -26.68 22.69
CA VAL A 15 -13.05 -26.25 23.97
C VAL A 15 -12.69 -24.77 23.82
N ASP A 16 -13.44 -23.88 24.46
CA ASP A 16 -13.18 -22.45 24.56
C ASP A 16 -12.49 -22.14 25.91
N PRO A 17 -11.14 -22.09 25.96
CA PRO A 17 -10.43 -21.92 27.21
C PRO A 17 -10.54 -20.46 27.67
N GLN A 18 -11.16 -20.25 28.83
CA GLN A 18 -11.27 -18.92 29.44
C GLN A 18 -9.97 -18.54 30.16
N PHE A 19 -9.40 -17.38 29.83
CA PHE A 19 -8.23 -16.83 30.50
C PHE A 19 -8.59 -15.61 31.36
N GLU A 20 -7.94 -15.47 32.52
CA GLU A 20 -8.03 -14.25 33.33
C GLU A 20 -7.09 -13.16 32.75
N PRO A 21 -7.59 -11.94 32.48
CA PRO A 21 -6.76 -10.88 31.91
C PRO A 21 -5.67 -10.41 32.88
N VAL A 22 -4.41 -10.52 32.46
CA VAL A 22 -3.24 -10.03 33.24
C VAL A 22 -3.25 -8.49 33.35
N ILE A 23 -3.73 -7.81 32.30
CA ILE A 23 -3.83 -6.35 32.23
C ILE A 23 -5.25 -5.99 31.82
N LYS A 24 -5.91 -5.16 32.63
CA LYS A 24 -7.24 -4.63 32.34
C LYS A 24 -7.06 -3.21 31.78
N LEU A 25 -7.34 -3.03 30.49
CA LEU A 25 -7.40 -1.71 29.87
C LEU A 25 -8.73 -1.05 30.26
N THR A 26 -8.76 -0.40 31.42
CA THR A 26 -9.98 0.17 32.02
C THR A 26 -10.43 1.48 31.39
N GLU A 27 -9.52 2.20 30.75
CA GLU A 27 -9.79 3.50 30.16
C GLU A 27 -9.76 3.40 28.64
N GLN A 28 -10.87 3.79 28.00
CA GLN A 28 -10.89 3.97 26.56
C GLN A 28 -10.13 5.26 26.24
N ILE A 29 -8.94 5.12 25.64
CA ILE A 29 -8.13 6.25 25.23
C ILE A 29 -8.67 6.79 23.90
N GLU A 30 -8.89 8.10 23.82
CA GLU A 30 -9.21 8.76 22.56
C GLU A 30 -8.01 8.65 21.61
N THR A 31 -8.16 7.87 20.54
CA THR A 31 -7.11 7.69 19.53
C THR A 31 -7.21 8.80 18.49
N LYS A 32 -6.16 9.64 18.39
CA LYS A 32 -6.03 10.66 17.35
C LYS A 32 -5.16 10.15 16.22
N THR A 33 -5.57 10.41 14.98
CA THR A 33 -4.84 10.02 13.78
C THR A 33 -3.71 11.00 13.43
N HIS A 34 -3.80 12.23 13.96
CA HIS A 34 -2.94 13.36 13.63
C HIS A 34 -3.05 13.78 12.16
N GLU A 35 -4.26 13.66 11.63
CA GLU A 35 -4.66 14.03 10.27
C GLU A 35 -5.94 14.90 10.28
N GLU A 36 -6.45 15.25 11.47
CA GLU A 36 -7.70 15.99 11.66
C GLU A 36 -7.63 17.42 11.12
N ASP A 37 -6.42 17.99 11.07
CA ASP A 37 -6.14 19.34 10.57
C ASP A 37 -5.76 19.36 9.09
N GLU A 38 -6.04 18.29 8.36
CA GLU A 38 -5.69 18.16 6.95
C GLU A 38 -6.89 17.86 6.06
N GLU A 39 -6.79 18.28 4.80
CA GLU A 39 -7.76 18.00 3.74
C GLU A 39 -7.17 16.99 2.77
N VAL A 40 -7.98 16.02 2.35
CA VAL A 40 -7.57 14.98 1.40
C VAL A 40 -7.64 15.54 -0.02
N LEU A 41 -6.50 15.78 -0.66
CA LEU A 41 -6.41 16.19 -2.06
C LEU A 41 -6.49 15.02 -3.04
N PHE A 42 -5.99 13.86 -2.61
CA PHE A 42 -5.98 12.62 -3.39
C PHE A 42 -6.10 11.44 -2.45
N LYS A 43 -6.87 10.42 -2.82
CA LYS A 43 -6.97 9.14 -2.12
C LYS A 43 -7.11 8.04 -3.16
N MET A 44 -6.23 7.04 -3.10
CA MET A 44 -6.33 5.90 -3.99
C MET A 44 -5.65 4.66 -3.43
N ARG A 45 -6.23 3.50 -3.74
CA ARG A 45 -5.67 2.20 -3.41
C ARG A 45 -4.36 1.95 -4.16
N ALA A 46 -3.32 1.53 -3.45
CA ALA A 46 -2.01 1.23 -4.02
C ALA A 46 -1.23 0.16 -3.23
N LYS A 47 -0.16 -0.34 -3.83
CA LYS A 47 0.87 -1.15 -3.17
C LYS A 47 2.20 -0.42 -3.20
N LEU A 48 2.83 -0.28 -2.03
CA LEU A 48 4.10 0.40 -1.83
C LEU A 48 5.21 -0.61 -1.55
N PHE A 49 6.35 -0.35 -2.17
CA PHE A 49 7.59 -1.11 -2.04
C PHE A 49 8.71 -0.19 -1.59
N ARG A 50 9.71 -0.80 -0.94
CA ARG A 50 10.96 -0.17 -0.53
C ARG A 50 12.11 -0.93 -1.18
N PHE A 51 13.09 -0.22 -1.71
CA PHE A 51 14.31 -0.85 -2.18
C PHE A 51 15.23 -1.12 -1.00
N ASP A 52 15.66 -2.37 -0.81
CA ASP A 52 16.68 -2.73 0.15
C ASP A 52 18.05 -2.72 -0.56
N ALA A 53 18.90 -1.76 -0.20
CA ALA A 53 20.22 -1.61 -0.80
C ALA A 53 21.18 -2.75 -0.46
N THR A 54 20.95 -3.47 0.66
CA THR A 54 21.83 -4.55 1.11
C THR A 54 21.65 -5.80 0.26
N SER A 55 20.40 -6.14 -0.03
CA SER A 55 20.00 -7.31 -0.82
C SER A 55 19.72 -6.98 -2.28
N THR A 56 19.76 -5.70 -2.66
CA THR A 56 19.49 -5.20 -4.01
C THR A 56 18.13 -5.62 -4.57
N GLU A 57 17.11 -5.67 -3.71
CA GLU A 57 15.77 -6.14 -4.07
C GLU A 57 14.65 -5.19 -3.61
N TRP A 58 13.48 -5.32 -4.24
CA TRP A 58 12.27 -4.61 -3.83
C TRP A 58 11.50 -5.43 -2.80
N LYS A 59 11.29 -4.86 -1.61
CA LYS A 59 10.48 -5.46 -0.55
C LYS A 59 9.13 -4.77 -0.46
N GLU A 60 8.06 -5.53 -0.29
CA GLU A 60 6.75 -4.96 -0.01
C GLU A 60 6.81 -4.19 1.32
N ARG A 61 6.44 -2.91 1.27
CA ARG A 61 6.40 -2.04 2.46
C ARG A 61 4.99 -1.96 3.02
N GLY A 62 3.97 -1.94 2.16
CA GLY A 62 2.57 -1.94 2.57
C GLY A 62 1.58 -1.92 1.41
N THR A 63 0.37 -2.40 1.65
CA THR A 63 -0.77 -2.30 0.73
C THR A 63 -1.88 -1.54 1.46
N GLY A 64 -2.42 -0.51 0.82
CA GLY A 64 -3.22 0.50 1.52
C GLY A 64 -3.77 1.60 0.61
N ASP A 65 -4.46 2.57 1.20
CA ASP A 65 -4.80 3.83 0.52
C ASP A 65 -3.65 4.82 0.69
N VAL A 66 -3.08 5.27 -0.43
CA VAL A 66 -2.18 6.43 -0.44
C VAL A 66 -3.02 7.70 -0.47
N ARG A 67 -2.65 8.66 0.37
CA ARG A 67 -3.32 9.95 0.49
C ARG A 67 -2.32 11.09 0.34
N LEU A 68 -2.71 12.12 -0.41
CA LEU A 68 -2.06 13.42 -0.40
C LEU A 68 -2.89 14.35 0.46
N LEU A 69 -2.32 14.80 1.57
CA LEU A 69 -2.99 15.58 2.61
C LEU A 69 -2.43 16.99 2.63
N ALA A 70 -3.30 18.00 2.62
CA ALA A 70 -2.94 19.41 2.74
C ALA A 70 -3.38 19.97 4.09
N HIS A 71 -2.45 20.51 4.86
CA HIS A 71 -2.79 21.12 6.15
C HIS A 71 -3.74 22.31 5.99
N LYS A 72 -4.80 22.41 6.78
CA LYS A 72 -5.87 23.41 6.65
C LYS A 72 -5.36 24.84 6.72
N GLU A 73 -4.41 25.12 7.61
CA GLU A 73 -3.80 26.46 7.75
C GLU A 73 -2.62 26.69 6.79
N THR A 74 -1.54 25.90 6.92
CA THR A 74 -0.31 26.12 6.14
C THR A 74 -0.40 25.71 4.67
N LYS A 75 -1.42 24.94 4.29
CA LYS A 75 -1.59 24.30 2.97
C LYS A 75 -0.43 23.43 2.51
N LYS A 76 0.53 23.11 3.39
CA LYS A 76 1.63 22.20 3.08
C LYS A 76 1.07 20.81 2.81
N VAL A 77 1.54 20.21 1.72
CA VAL A 77 1.11 18.90 1.24
C VAL A 77 2.10 17.82 1.68
N ARG A 78 1.59 16.72 2.23
CA ARG A 78 2.36 15.50 2.54
C ARG A 78 1.69 14.27 1.97
N LEU A 79 2.48 13.22 1.76
CA LEU A 79 2.01 11.88 1.41
C LEU A 79 1.92 11.05 2.69
N VAL A 80 0.75 10.45 2.92
CA VAL A 80 0.53 9.48 4.00
C VAL A 80 -0.09 8.21 3.43
N MET A 81 0.43 7.05 3.79
CA MET A 81 -0.15 5.75 3.43
C MET A 81 -0.19 4.84 4.65
N ARG A 82 -1.31 4.15 4.85
CA ARG A 82 -1.50 3.19 5.95
C ARG A 82 -1.81 1.80 5.39
N ARG A 83 -1.31 0.76 6.05
CA ARG A 83 -1.59 -0.64 5.70
C ARG A 83 -3.01 -1.01 6.07
N ASP A 84 -3.65 -1.84 5.27
CA ASP A 84 -4.96 -2.40 5.64
C ASP A 84 -4.88 -3.21 6.93
N LYS A 85 -6.02 -3.29 7.61
CA LYS A 85 -6.27 -4.05 8.84
C LYS A 85 -5.47 -3.55 10.05
N THR A 86 -4.15 -3.41 9.91
CA THR A 86 -3.24 -2.94 10.97
C THR A 86 -3.24 -1.43 11.15
N LEU A 87 -3.65 -0.66 10.11
CA LEU A 87 -3.68 0.81 10.09
C LEU A 87 -2.32 1.49 10.38
N LYS A 88 -1.22 0.72 10.39
CA LYS A 88 0.14 1.20 10.57
C LYS A 88 0.56 2.04 9.37
N VAL A 89 1.15 3.19 9.65
CA VAL A 89 1.75 4.06 8.63
C VAL A 89 2.88 3.29 7.92
N CYS A 90 2.90 3.35 6.59
CA CYS A 90 3.94 2.76 5.76
C CYS A 90 4.58 3.75 4.79
N ALA A 91 4.11 5.00 4.75
CA ALA A 91 4.79 6.16 4.18
C ALA A 91 4.26 7.43 4.86
N ASN A 92 5.16 8.36 5.16
CA ASN A 92 4.82 9.67 5.72
C ASN A 92 5.95 10.66 5.42
N HIS A 93 5.78 11.50 4.40
CA HIS A 93 6.78 12.50 4.05
C HIS A 93 6.18 13.68 3.29
N HIS A 94 6.83 14.83 3.36
CA HIS A 94 6.44 16.00 2.57
C HIS A 94 6.66 15.77 1.08
N VAL A 95 5.75 16.32 0.27
CA VAL A 95 5.86 16.31 -1.19
C VAL A 95 6.76 17.48 -1.61
N SER A 96 8.07 17.27 -1.67
CA SER A 96 9.02 18.32 -2.05
C SER A 96 9.29 18.34 -3.55
N GLN A 97 9.70 19.49 -4.09
CA GLN A 97 10.06 19.68 -5.51
C GLN A 97 11.27 18.81 -5.94
N GLU A 98 12.10 18.37 -4.99
CA GLU A 98 13.29 17.55 -5.24
C GLU A 98 12.93 16.10 -5.59
N ILE A 99 11.76 15.63 -5.13
CA ILE A 99 11.27 14.28 -5.40
C ILE A 99 10.83 14.19 -6.86
N LYS A 100 11.46 13.32 -7.65
CA LYS A 100 11.06 13.09 -9.04
C LYS A 100 10.43 11.71 -9.18
N LEU A 101 9.16 11.66 -9.58
CA LEU A 101 8.50 10.41 -9.94
C LEU A 101 9.08 9.90 -11.27
N GLN A 102 9.79 8.78 -11.22
CA GLN A 102 10.37 8.12 -12.37
C GLN A 102 9.56 6.88 -12.75
N PRO A 103 9.31 6.62 -14.05
CA PRO A 103 8.63 5.41 -14.46
C PRO A 103 9.47 4.18 -14.09
N ASN A 104 8.82 3.12 -13.62
CA ASN A 104 9.52 1.87 -13.35
C ASN A 104 9.70 1.06 -14.65
N ILE A 105 10.87 0.46 -14.84
CA ILE A 105 11.16 -0.32 -16.05
C ILE A 105 10.20 -1.52 -16.11
N GLY A 106 9.50 -1.67 -17.24
CA GLY A 106 8.54 -2.75 -17.45
C GLY A 106 7.20 -2.57 -16.72
N SER A 107 6.89 -1.36 -16.20
CA SER A 107 5.57 -1.05 -15.65
C SER A 107 5.07 0.32 -16.09
N ASP A 108 3.87 0.35 -16.64
CA ASP A 108 3.10 1.56 -16.99
C ASP A 108 2.27 2.12 -15.83
N ARG A 109 2.15 1.35 -14.73
CA ARG A 109 1.30 1.63 -13.57
C ARG A 109 2.09 1.80 -12.27
N SER A 110 3.40 2.06 -12.37
CA SER A 110 4.26 2.22 -11.20
C SER A 110 5.19 3.43 -11.32
N TRP A 111 5.39 4.12 -10.19
CA TRP A 111 6.35 5.22 -10.05
C TRP A 111 7.39 4.89 -8.99
N VAL A 112 8.61 5.36 -9.20
CA VAL A 112 9.76 5.21 -8.29
C VAL A 112 10.26 6.60 -7.90
N TRP A 113 10.58 6.81 -6.63
CA TRP A 113 11.23 8.04 -6.17
C TRP A 113 12.12 7.81 -4.96
N LYS A 114 12.98 8.78 -4.69
CA LYS A 114 13.81 8.83 -3.48
C LYS A 114 13.26 9.89 -2.55
N VAL A 115 13.22 9.59 -1.27
CA VAL A 115 12.84 10.51 -0.20
C VAL A 115 13.98 10.57 0.81
N ALA A 116 14.38 11.79 1.22
CA ALA A 116 15.48 11.99 2.15
C ALA A 116 15.09 11.69 3.61
N ALA A 117 13.82 11.92 3.97
CA ALA A 117 13.29 11.65 5.30
C ALA A 117 11.83 11.19 5.21
N ASP A 118 11.61 9.88 5.33
CA ASP A 118 10.29 9.28 5.54
C ASP A 118 10.09 8.97 7.03
N TYR A 119 8.94 9.38 7.54
CA TYR A 119 8.54 9.35 8.94
C TYR A 119 7.53 8.22 9.23
N ALA A 120 7.53 7.15 8.42
CA ALA A 120 6.71 5.97 8.74
C ALA A 120 7.30 5.16 9.90
N GLU A 121 8.61 5.26 10.10
CA GLU A 121 9.35 4.72 11.23
C GLU A 121 9.99 5.88 12.02
N ASN A 122 10.40 5.63 13.27
CA ASN A 122 11.12 6.60 14.09
C ASN A 122 12.45 5.96 14.53
N PRO A 123 13.62 6.54 14.19
CA PRO A 123 13.84 7.84 13.54
C PRO A 123 13.48 7.89 12.04
N PRO A 124 13.37 9.09 11.43
CA PRO A 124 13.11 9.24 10.00
C PRO A 124 14.25 8.67 9.16
N THR A 125 13.91 7.95 8.08
CA THR A 125 14.90 7.27 7.22
C THR A 125 14.87 7.78 5.78
N PRO A 126 16.02 7.86 5.10
CA PRO A 126 16.05 8.01 3.65
C PRO A 126 15.61 6.71 2.99
N GLU A 127 14.67 6.79 2.05
CA GLU A 127 14.08 5.62 1.39
C GLU A 127 14.06 5.78 -0.13
N THR A 128 14.24 4.68 -0.84
CA THR A 128 13.87 4.60 -2.27
C THR A 128 12.59 3.79 -2.37
N LEU A 129 11.51 4.46 -2.75
CA LEU A 129 10.16 3.92 -2.75
C LEU A 129 9.68 3.66 -4.17
N ALA A 130 8.88 2.62 -4.33
CA ALA A 130 8.11 2.39 -5.55
C ALA A 130 6.65 2.17 -5.19
N ILE A 131 5.73 2.81 -5.91
CA ILE A 131 4.30 2.62 -5.73
C ILE A 131 3.71 2.04 -7.01
N ARG A 132 2.78 1.09 -6.86
CA ARG A 132 2.07 0.46 -7.96
C ARG A 132 0.57 0.62 -7.78
N PHE A 133 -0.09 1.04 -8.85
CA PHE A 133 -1.55 1.20 -8.92
C PHE A 133 -2.19 0.05 -9.71
N ALA A 134 -3.52 -0.03 -9.68
CA ALA A 134 -4.27 -1.06 -10.39
C ALA A 134 -4.03 -1.01 -11.91
N ASN A 135 -4.03 0.19 -12.49
CA ASN A 135 -3.89 0.44 -13.93
C ASN A 135 -3.06 1.72 -14.19
N ALA A 136 -2.72 1.95 -15.46
CA ALA A 136 -1.90 3.10 -15.88
C ALA A 136 -2.60 4.46 -15.68
N GLU A 137 -3.92 4.50 -15.85
CA GLU A 137 -4.73 5.71 -15.65
C GLU A 137 -4.63 6.21 -14.20
N ASN A 138 -4.81 5.31 -13.23
CA ASN A 138 -4.68 5.58 -11.80
C ASN A 138 -3.26 6.07 -11.45
N ALA A 139 -2.24 5.48 -12.08
CA ALA A 139 -0.87 5.94 -11.89
C ALA A 139 -0.67 7.36 -12.45
N GLY A 140 -1.30 7.70 -13.59
CA GLY A 140 -1.33 9.04 -14.15
C GLY A 140 -1.99 10.06 -13.20
N LEU A 141 -3.18 9.74 -12.69
CA LEU A 141 -3.90 10.59 -11.73
C LEU A 141 -3.09 10.86 -10.46
N PHE A 142 -2.40 9.84 -9.94
CA PHE A 142 -1.50 10.03 -8.81
C PHE A 142 -0.34 10.97 -9.15
N LYS A 143 0.29 10.79 -10.31
CA LYS A 143 1.40 11.64 -10.74
C LYS A 143 0.97 13.10 -10.87
N ASP A 144 -0.17 13.35 -11.50
CA ASP A 144 -0.71 14.70 -11.68
C ASP A 144 -1.00 15.36 -10.33
N ALA A 145 -1.65 14.63 -9.40
CA ALA A 145 -1.94 15.13 -8.06
C ALA A 145 -0.66 15.34 -7.22
N PHE A 146 0.35 14.48 -7.37
CA PHE A 146 1.64 14.61 -6.70
C PHE A 146 2.38 15.86 -7.20
N GLU A 147 2.48 16.06 -8.52
CA GLU A 147 3.10 17.23 -9.13
C GLU A 147 2.33 18.53 -8.84
N GLU A 148 1.00 18.47 -8.64
CA GLU A 148 0.22 19.58 -8.08
C GLU A 148 0.61 19.90 -6.64
N GLY A 149 0.71 18.89 -5.77
CA GLY A 149 1.20 19.05 -4.40
C GLY A 149 2.60 19.65 -4.32
N GLN A 150 3.51 19.26 -5.23
CA GLN A 150 4.85 19.85 -5.33
C GLN A 150 4.80 21.34 -5.63
N ARG A 151 3.97 21.75 -6.60
CA ARG A 151 3.82 23.16 -6.98
C ARG A 151 3.23 24.01 -5.85
N ILE A 152 2.27 23.47 -5.11
CA ILE A 152 1.73 24.12 -3.91
C ILE A 152 2.85 24.34 -2.89
N ASN A 153 3.59 23.28 -2.54
CA ASN A 153 4.67 23.37 -1.57
C ASN A 153 5.81 24.31 -2.01
N LEU A 154 6.15 24.32 -3.30
CA LEU A 154 7.13 25.24 -3.87
C LEU A 154 6.67 26.70 -3.80
N GLY A 155 5.39 26.96 -4.10
CA GLY A 155 4.81 28.30 -3.97
C GLY A 155 4.90 28.80 -2.54
N LEU A 156 4.53 27.96 -1.58
CA LEU A 156 4.61 28.27 -0.15
C LEU A 156 6.05 28.48 0.32
N SER A 157 7.02 27.67 -0.13
CA SER A 157 8.43 27.86 0.23
C SER A 157 9.01 29.15 -0.35
N ASN A 158 8.48 29.62 -1.48
CA ASN A 158 8.87 30.87 -2.12
C ASN A 158 8.12 32.10 -1.56
N GLY A 159 7.33 31.93 -0.49
CA GLY A 159 6.65 33.02 0.21
C GLY A 159 5.31 33.45 -0.38
N LEU A 160 4.74 32.69 -1.33
CA LEU A 160 3.37 32.93 -1.78
C LEU A 160 2.38 32.65 -0.65
N SER A 161 1.27 33.38 -0.64
CA SER A 161 0.17 33.03 0.26
C SER A 161 -0.44 31.67 -0.13
N PRO A 162 -1.07 30.97 0.84
CA PRO A 162 -1.85 29.77 0.60
C PRO A 162 -2.74 29.78 -0.64
N ASP A 163 -3.53 30.85 -0.82
CA ASP A 163 -4.49 30.95 -1.92
C ASP A 163 -3.82 31.15 -3.28
N GLU A 164 -2.72 31.93 -3.30
CA GLU A 164 -1.92 32.13 -4.51
C GLU A 164 -1.21 30.85 -4.94
N ALA A 165 -0.64 30.10 -4.00
CA ALA A 165 0.04 28.85 -4.27
C ALA A 165 -0.93 27.80 -4.86
N ILE A 166 -2.13 27.65 -4.28
CA ILE A 166 -3.17 26.73 -4.77
C ILE A 166 -3.66 27.15 -6.17
N LYS A 167 -3.92 28.44 -6.37
CA LYS A 167 -4.40 28.96 -7.67
C LYS A 167 -3.36 28.77 -8.77
N ALA A 168 -2.09 29.06 -8.48
CA ALA A 168 -0.98 28.87 -9.42
C ALA A 168 -0.79 27.40 -9.79
N ALA A 169 -0.89 26.50 -8.82
CA ALA A 169 -0.83 25.06 -9.06
C ALA A 169 -2.00 24.59 -9.95
N LYS A 170 -3.24 24.94 -9.62
CA LYS A 170 -4.41 24.50 -10.43
C LYS A 170 -4.42 25.03 -11.87
N ALA A 171 -3.88 26.22 -12.11
CA ALA A 171 -3.85 26.82 -13.46
C ALA A 171 -2.96 26.06 -14.46
N GLN A 172 -1.96 25.32 -13.97
CA GLN A 172 -1.01 24.57 -14.80
C GLN A 172 -1.38 23.07 -14.93
N SER A 173 -2.38 22.58 -14.19
CA SER A 173 -2.91 21.22 -14.32
C SER A 173 -3.88 21.15 -15.52
N LYS A 174 -3.55 20.39 -16.58
CA LYS A 174 -4.53 20.06 -17.63
C LYS A 174 -5.56 19.10 -17.02
N LYS A 175 -6.76 19.60 -16.76
CA LYS A 175 -7.88 18.93 -16.07
C LYS A 175 -8.19 17.52 -16.66
N PRO A 176 -8.31 16.48 -15.82
CA PRO A 176 -9.45 15.59 -15.86
C PRO A 176 -10.34 15.80 -14.62
N GLU A 177 -11.62 15.53 -14.76
CA GLU A 177 -12.67 15.81 -13.78
C GLU A 177 -12.62 14.91 -12.53
N PRO A 178 -13.15 15.36 -11.37
CA PRO A 178 -13.13 14.58 -10.14
C PRO A 178 -14.14 13.44 -10.21
N VAL A 179 -13.68 12.21 -9.97
CA VAL A 179 -14.54 11.05 -9.74
C VAL A 179 -15.19 11.22 -8.37
N LYS A 180 -16.53 11.22 -8.32
CA LYS A 180 -17.33 11.20 -7.10
C LYS A 180 -16.99 9.96 -6.27
N ALA A 181 -16.78 10.17 -4.97
CA ALA A 181 -16.81 9.14 -3.95
C ALA A 181 -18.27 8.66 -3.71
N GLU A 182 -18.39 7.53 -3.01
CA GLU A 182 -19.58 6.73 -2.61
C GLU A 182 -19.70 5.44 -3.45
N ASN A 183 -19.54 4.23 -2.89
CA ASN A 183 -20.25 3.74 -1.72
C ASN A 183 -19.46 2.72 -0.88
N GLU A 184 -19.54 2.85 0.44
CA GLU A 184 -19.24 1.81 1.44
C GLU A 184 -20.44 0.87 1.56
N THR A 185 -20.20 -0.44 1.49
CA THR A 185 -20.91 -1.42 2.32
C THR A 185 -19.90 -2.49 2.71
N ASP A 186 -19.62 -2.54 4.00
CA ASP A 186 -18.83 -3.56 4.68
C ASP A 186 -19.73 -4.76 5.06
N ALA A 187 -19.06 -5.88 5.36
CA ALA A 187 -19.48 -7.13 5.99
C ALA A 187 -19.48 -8.40 5.09
N PRO A 188 -19.03 -9.55 5.64
CA PRO A 188 -18.09 -10.44 4.99
C PRO A 188 -18.66 -11.85 4.70
N ALA A 189 -17.98 -12.61 3.85
CA ALA A 189 -18.12 -14.07 3.83
C ALA A 189 -16.77 -14.74 3.56
N GLU A 190 -16.47 -15.70 4.42
CA GLU A 190 -15.28 -16.54 4.51
C GLU A 190 -15.06 -17.44 3.28
N ALA A 191 -13.81 -17.87 3.16
CA ALA A 191 -13.34 -18.92 2.27
C ALA A 191 -13.42 -20.29 2.95
N GLU A 192 -13.66 -21.35 2.18
CA GLU A 192 -12.93 -22.65 2.18
C GLU A 192 -13.35 -23.46 0.92
N LYS A 193 -12.44 -23.86 0.02
CA LYS A 193 -11.69 -25.15 -0.09
C LYS A 193 -12.60 -26.40 -0.22
N LYS A 194 -12.36 -27.47 -0.98
CA LYS A 194 -11.28 -28.02 -1.85
C LYS A 194 -11.84 -29.36 -2.40
N GLU A 195 -11.36 -29.87 -3.54
CA GLU A 195 -11.24 -31.31 -3.94
C GLU A 195 -10.37 -31.30 -5.23
N GLU A 196 -9.12 -31.79 -5.33
CA GLU A 196 -8.54 -33.17 -5.20
C GLU A 196 -9.32 -34.21 -6.03
N GLY A 197 -8.76 -35.02 -6.94
CA GLY A 197 -7.41 -35.27 -7.46
C GLY A 197 -7.44 -36.53 -8.36
N ALA A 198 -6.44 -36.75 -9.21
CA ALA A 198 -5.99 -38.10 -9.67
C ALA A 198 -4.72 -38.02 -10.55
N GLU A 199 -3.59 -38.42 -9.94
CA GLU A 199 -2.49 -39.30 -10.40
C GLU A 199 -2.69 -40.10 -11.71
N GLU A 200 -1.70 -40.61 -12.45
CA GLU A 200 -0.23 -40.61 -12.51
C GLU A 200 0.09 -41.42 -13.80
N LYS A 201 1.22 -41.18 -14.49
CA LYS A 201 2.01 -42.28 -15.10
C LYS A 201 3.41 -41.82 -15.50
N LYS A 202 4.36 -42.64 -15.03
CA LYS A 202 5.82 -42.60 -15.18
C LYS A 202 6.31 -43.13 -16.54
N ASP A 203 7.63 -43.04 -16.66
CA ASP A 203 8.58 -43.73 -17.55
C ASP A 203 8.89 -42.94 -18.84
N ASP A 204 10.12 -42.75 -19.28
CA ASP A 204 11.34 -43.54 -19.10
C ASP A 204 12.57 -42.69 -19.47
N GLU A 205 13.69 -42.85 -18.76
CA GLU A 205 15.03 -42.39 -19.14
C GLU A 205 15.82 -43.63 -19.58
N PRO A 206 16.60 -43.59 -20.67
CA PRO A 206 17.77 -44.44 -20.75
C PRO A 206 19.06 -43.60 -20.75
N LYS A 207 19.91 -43.92 -19.76
CA LYS A 207 21.35 -43.67 -19.77
C LYS A 207 22.05 -44.51 -20.85
N GLN A 208 23.21 -44.00 -21.27
CA GLN A 208 24.51 -44.66 -21.51
C GLN A 208 25.21 -43.93 -22.67
N ASP A 209 26.52 -43.83 -22.80
CA ASP A 209 27.72 -43.96 -21.97
C ASP A 209 28.82 -43.41 -22.90
N THR A 210 29.90 -42.82 -22.38
CA THR A 210 31.29 -43.29 -22.58
C THR A 210 32.35 -42.22 -22.26
N GLU A 211 33.35 -42.70 -21.55
CA GLU A 211 34.59 -42.10 -21.09
C GLU A 211 35.60 -41.72 -22.20
N ALA A 212 36.64 -41.01 -21.73
CA ALA A 212 38.05 -40.95 -22.15
C ALA A 212 38.44 -39.57 -22.72
N LYS A 213 39.59 -38.95 -22.42
CA LYS A 213 40.78 -39.27 -21.61
C LYS A 213 41.63 -37.98 -21.54
N GLU A 214 42.46 -37.90 -20.50
CA GLU A 214 43.79 -37.28 -20.33
C GLU A 214 44.42 -36.28 -21.33
N ASP A 215 45.30 -35.46 -20.72
CA ASP A 215 46.50 -34.75 -21.22
C ASP A 215 46.37 -33.33 -21.79
N ALA A 216 46.67 -32.34 -20.93
CA ALA A 216 47.82 -31.42 -21.04
C ALA A 216 47.77 -30.31 -19.96
#